data_AF-A0AA97L5Q3-F1
#
_entry.id   AF-A0AA97L5Q3-F1
#
_cell.length_a   1.000
_cell.length_b   1.000
_cell.length_c   1.000
_cell.angle_alpha   90.00
_cell.angle_beta   90.00
_cell.angle_gamma   90.00
#
_symmetry.space_group_name_H-M   'P 1'
#
loop_
_entity.id
_entity.type
_entity.pdbx_description
1 polymer ?
#
loop_
_entity_poly.entity_id
_entity_poly.type
_entity_poly.pdbx_seq_one_letter_code
_entity_poly.pdbx_strand_id
1 'polypeptide(L)'
;MAEAGEAAAGPSPPPPPLLLGRARALGELGGGTQASQRLLAYSDALLSIIATVMILPVAHTKIHPDQKLNESVQQLLATKIAVYLMTFLIVTVAWAAHVRLFQVIELIDDVLALLNLACMMLITFLPYTFSLMASFPDVPFGIFMFSSCAVIIGIVQAVIVMYGFHHPYLLNHQIQVSEDQAFYKYHILKIILRGPTLSFFAAIFSFFFVPMSYVFLGLITFFPHIHHLTKWFKSKAVGAEEEVPLESFTFYLNEPLSKERVEAFTDGVYAIVATLLILDICEDNVPDAKEVKEKYHGNLISALNEYGPNFLAYFGSFVTVGLLWFVHHSLFLHVTKTTRLMGLLNNLSLAFIGGLPLAYQLTSNFAKKSHNEIEAIQVSCVTIFFASIFQFGIWVAALFYERETLHPYAR
;
A
#
# COMPACT_ATOMS: atom_id res chain seq x y z
N MET A 1 28.37 65.46 16.18
CA MET A 1 26.95 65.67 15.85
C MET A 1 26.67 64.96 14.54
N ALA A 2 26.13 63.75 14.62
CA ALA A 2 25.55 63.03 13.48
C ALA A 2 24.45 62.14 14.07
N GLU A 3 23.21 62.60 13.93
CA GLU A 3 22.00 61.91 14.40
C GLU A 3 21.68 60.71 13.51
N ALA A 4 21.21 59.64 14.15
CA ALA A 4 20.71 58.43 13.55
C ALA A 4 19.31 58.67 12.94
N GLY A 5 19.10 58.22 11.70
CA GLY A 5 17.80 58.16 11.05
C GLY A 5 17.22 56.75 11.15
N GLU A 6 16.20 56.60 11.98
CA GLU A 6 15.41 55.39 12.21
C GLU A 6 14.37 55.23 11.09
N ALA A 7 14.48 54.19 10.27
CA ALA A 7 13.51 53.88 9.21
C ALA A 7 12.34 53.07 9.80
N ALA A 8 11.17 53.69 9.89
CA ALA A 8 9.94 53.10 10.39
C ALA A 8 9.45 51.93 9.50
N ALA A 9 9.31 50.74 10.10
CA ALA A 9 8.59 49.61 9.51
C ALA A 9 7.07 49.85 9.58
N GLY A 10 6.41 49.88 8.43
CA GLY A 10 4.94 49.96 8.34
C GLY A 10 4.27 48.65 8.81
N PRO A 11 2.99 48.70 9.25
CA PRO A 11 2.30 47.53 9.75
C PRO A 11 2.04 46.52 8.63
N SER A 12 2.32 45.24 8.91
CA SER A 12 1.99 44.11 8.04
C SER A 12 0.46 44.03 7.82
N PRO A 13 0.00 43.64 6.61
CA PRO A 13 -1.42 43.53 6.34
C PRO A 13 -2.03 42.42 7.21
N PRO A 14 -3.25 42.60 7.73
CA PRO A 14 -3.93 41.57 8.49
C PRO A 14 -4.19 40.34 7.58
N PRO A 15 -4.11 39.13 8.13
CA PRO A 15 -4.41 37.91 7.37
C PRO A 15 -5.87 37.92 6.88
N PRO A 16 -6.15 37.27 5.74
CA PRO A 16 -7.48 37.29 5.12
C PRO A 16 -8.57 36.74 6.09
N PRO A 17 -9.76 37.37 6.15
CA PRO A 17 -10.82 37.04 7.13
C PRO A 17 -11.31 35.58 7.08
N LEU A 18 -11.15 34.92 5.94
CA LEU A 18 -11.64 33.57 5.67
C LEU A 18 -10.93 32.48 6.49
N LEU A 19 -9.63 32.63 6.79
CA LEU A 19 -8.88 31.62 7.56
C LEU A 19 -9.19 31.70 9.06
N LEU A 20 -9.40 32.91 9.59
CA LEU A 20 -9.78 33.11 10.99
C LEU A 20 -11.22 32.63 11.24
N GLY A 21 -12.13 32.83 10.28
CA GLY A 21 -13.51 32.35 10.35
C GLY A 21 -13.61 30.83 10.36
N ARG A 22 -12.78 30.12 9.58
CA ARG A 22 -12.80 28.65 9.51
C ARG A 22 -12.29 28.00 10.81
N ALA A 23 -11.23 28.54 11.41
CA ALA A 23 -10.70 28.04 12.69
C ALA A 23 -11.64 28.34 13.87
N ARG A 24 -12.34 29.49 13.84
CA ARG A 24 -13.29 29.88 14.87
C ARG A 24 -14.62 29.13 14.76
N ALA A 25 -15.10 28.88 13.54
CA ALA A 25 -16.29 28.05 13.29
C ALA A 25 -16.04 26.57 13.67
N LEU A 26 -14.84 26.03 13.42
CA LEU A 26 -14.43 24.69 13.88
C LEU A 26 -14.30 24.60 15.41
N GLY A 27 -13.99 25.70 16.09
CA GLY A 27 -13.93 25.76 17.55
C GLY A 27 -15.29 25.95 18.24
N GLU A 28 -16.29 26.50 17.54
CA GLU A 28 -17.61 26.83 18.11
C GLU A 28 -18.68 25.74 17.88
N LEU A 29 -18.47 24.80 16.95
CA LEU A 29 -19.28 23.58 16.83
C LEU A 29 -18.81 22.51 17.84
N GLY A 30 -19.30 22.61 19.08
CA GLY A 30 -19.44 21.52 20.07
C GLY A 30 -18.30 20.51 20.19
N GLY A 31 -17.52 20.60 21.27
CA GLY A 31 -16.39 19.71 21.56
C GLY A 31 -16.65 18.22 21.30
N GLY A 32 -15.97 17.68 20.29
CA GLY A 32 -16.03 16.26 19.91
C GLY A 32 -15.54 15.97 18.50
N THR A 33 -15.52 16.95 17.59
CA THR A 33 -15.03 16.78 16.21
C THR A 33 -13.55 17.13 16.08
N GLN A 34 -12.75 16.19 15.57
CA GLN A 34 -11.30 16.33 15.38
C GLN A 34 -10.93 16.31 13.90
N ALA A 35 -9.79 16.95 13.56
CA ALA A 35 -9.22 16.86 12.23
C ALA A 35 -8.78 15.42 11.93
N SER A 36 -9.20 14.89 10.78
CA SER A 36 -9.01 13.49 10.38
C SER A 36 -7.56 13.09 10.14
N GLN A 37 -6.68 14.05 9.85
CA GLN A 37 -5.31 13.83 9.35
C GLN A 37 -4.50 12.81 10.16
N ARG A 38 -4.47 12.93 11.51
CA ARG A 38 -3.67 12.01 12.35
C ARG A 38 -4.19 10.58 12.29
N LEU A 39 -5.51 10.40 12.27
CA LEU A 39 -6.15 9.08 12.19
C LEU A 39 -5.92 8.44 10.81
N LEU A 40 -5.93 9.25 9.75
CA LEU A 40 -5.61 8.79 8.39
C LEU A 40 -4.15 8.37 8.27
N ALA A 41 -3.21 9.19 8.77
CA ALA A 41 -1.79 8.85 8.80
C ALA A 41 -1.52 7.57 9.60
N TYR A 42 -2.16 7.40 10.76
CA TYR A 42 -2.10 6.15 11.54
C TYR A 42 -2.61 4.95 10.73
N SER A 43 -3.73 5.11 10.02
CA SER A 43 -4.32 4.04 9.21
C SER A 43 -3.42 3.66 8.02
N ASP A 44 -2.80 4.65 7.35
CA ASP A 44 -1.88 4.42 6.24
C ASP A 44 -0.59 3.72 6.69
N ALA A 45 -0.03 4.14 7.82
CA ALA A 45 1.13 3.48 8.43
C ALA A 45 0.80 2.02 8.78
N LEU A 46 -0.34 1.77 9.43
CA LEU A 46 -0.73 0.42 9.80
C LEU A 46 -1.00 -0.46 8.56
N LEU A 47 -1.68 0.06 7.53
CA LEU A 47 -1.98 -0.68 6.32
C LEU A 47 -0.72 -1.00 5.49
N SER A 48 0.24 -0.08 5.41
CA SER A 48 1.51 -0.31 4.72
C SER A 48 2.37 -1.36 5.43
N ILE A 49 2.42 -1.34 6.77
CA ILE A 49 3.05 -2.41 7.57
C ILE A 49 2.39 -3.74 7.25
N ILE A 50 1.06 -3.84 7.37
CA ILE A 50 0.31 -5.08 7.16
C ILE A 50 0.48 -5.63 5.74
N ALA A 51 0.47 -4.78 4.71
CA ALA A 51 0.71 -5.20 3.34
C ALA A 51 2.13 -5.78 3.18
N THR A 52 3.13 -5.14 3.78
CA THR A 52 4.55 -5.50 3.60
C THR A 52 4.92 -6.76 4.37
N VAL A 53 4.46 -6.94 5.60
CA VAL A 53 4.79 -8.13 6.42
C VAL A 53 4.25 -9.44 5.86
N MET A 54 3.32 -9.40 4.89
CA MET A 54 2.86 -10.58 4.17
C MET A 54 3.95 -11.25 3.34
N ILE A 55 5.12 -10.63 3.15
CA ILE A 55 6.29 -11.29 2.55
C ILE A 55 6.93 -12.33 3.48
N LEU A 56 6.76 -12.20 4.81
CA LEU A 56 7.47 -13.03 5.80
C LEU A 56 7.21 -14.55 5.63
N PRO A 57 5.98 -15.04 5.41
CA PRO A 57 5.74 -16.47 5.19
C PRO A 57 6.42 -17.02 3.92
N VAL A 58 6.75 -16.14 2.97
CA VAL A 58 7.51 -16.49 1.76
C VAL A 58 9.01 -16.52 2.08
N ALA A 59 9.50 -15.46 2.75
CA ALA A 59 10.88 -15.31 3.21
C ALA A 59 11.35 -16.46 4.11
N HIS A 60 10.52 -16.89 5.07
CA HIS A 60 10.84 -17.99 5.99
C HIS A 60 10.76 -19.40 5.38
N THR A 61 10.61 -19.51 4.05
CA THR A 61 10.63 -20.82 3.39
C THR A 61 12.05 -21.39 3.44
N LYS A 62 12.30 -22.31 4.38
CA LYS A 62 13.61 -22.95 4.55
C LYS A 62 13.99 -23.74 3.30
N ILE A 63 14.99 -23.28 2.57
CA ILE A 63 15.62 -24.00 1.46
C ILE A 63 16.97 -24.52 1.99
N HIS A 64 17.11 -25.83 2.13
CA HIS A 64 18.38 -26.41 2.56
C HIS A 64 19.46 -26.19 1.48
N PRO A 65 20.70 -25.80 1.84
CA PRO A 65 21.76 -25.51 0.87
C PRO A 65 22.12 -26.69 -0.03
N ASP A 66 21.94 -27.92 0.46
CA ASP A 66 22.22 -29.17 -0.27
C ASP A 66 21.06 -29.59 -1.20
N GLN A 67 19.90 -28.96 -1.05
CA GLN A 67 18.76 -29.18 -1.93
C GLN A 67 18.89 -28.25 -3.13
N LYS A 68 19.13 -28.82 -4.31
CA LYS A 68 19.01 -28.07 -5.57
C LYS A 68 17.62 -27.43 -5.61
N LEU A 69 17.52 -26.21 -6.16
CA LEU A 69 16.24 -25.67 -6.61
C LEU A 69 15.72 -26.56 -7.75
N ASN A 70 15.19 -27.72 -7.39
CA ASN A 70 14.49 -28.58 -8.31
C ASN A 70 13.16 -27.91 -8.66
N GLU A 71 12.57 -28.30 -9.80
CA GLU A 71 11.31 -27.73 -10.30
C GLU A 71 10.20 -27.66 -9.23
N SER A 72 10.17 -28.62 -8.29
CA SER A 72 9.20 -28.65 -7.19
C SER A 72 9.37 -27.52 -6.17
N VAL A 73 10.60 -27.16 -5.80
CA VAL A 73 10.89 -26.06 -4.86
C VAL A 73 10.60 -24.72 -5.53
N GLN A 74 10.95 -24.60 -6.81
CA GLN A 74 10.67 -23.43 -7.61
C GLN A 74 9.16 -23.21 -7.78
N GLN A 75 8.40 -24.27 -8.04
CA GLN A 75 6.95 -24.20 -8.16
C GLN A 75 6.29 -23.79 -6.84
N LEU A 76 6.73 -24.35 -5.71
CA LEU A 76 6.25 -23.96 -4.38
C LEU A 76 6.54 -22.48 -4.07
N LEU A 77 7.77 -22.02 -4.32
CA LEU A 77 8.17 -20.64 -4.10
C LEU A 77 7.38 -19.69 -5.01
N ALA A 78 7.19 -20.05 -6.29
CA ALA A 78 6.37 -19.28 -7.23
C ALA A 78 4.91 -19.18 -6.77
N THR A 79 4.32 -20.27 -6.27
CA THR A 79 2.96 -20.24 -5.69
C THR A 79 2.90 -19.31 -4.48
N LYS A 80 3.86 -19.39 -3.56
CA LYS A 80 3.92 -18.51 -2.38
C LYS A 80 4.10 -17.02 -2.76
N ILE A 81 4.95 -16.72 -3.74
CA ILE A 81 5.14 -15.36 -4.26
C ILE A 81 3.85 -14.84 -4.91
N ALA A 82 3.18 -15.65 -5.73
CA ALA A 82 1.91 -15.27 -6.36
C ALA A 82 0.82 -14.97 -5.32
N VAL A 83 0.77 -15.81 -4.28
CA VAL A 83 -0.15 -15.65 -3.15
C VAL A 83 0.17 -14.37 -2.35
N TYR A 84 1.45 -14.06 -2.11
CA TYR A 84 1.89 -12.78 -1.53
C TYR A 84 1.45 -11.57 -2.37
N LEU A 85 1.73 -11.59 -3.69
CA LEU A 85 1.36 -10.49 -4.58
C LEU A 85 -0.15 -10.25 -4.57
N MET A 86 -0.94 -11.34 -4.62
CA MET A 86 -2.39 -11.26 -4.54
C MET A 86 -2.85 -10.60 -3.24
N THR A 87 -2.30 -11.00 -2.09
CA THR A 87 -2.73 -10.44 -0.80
C THR A 87 -2.25 -9.02 -0.56
N PHE A 88 -1.04 -8.67 -0.99
CA PHE A 88 -0.57 -7.28 -0.99
C PHE A 88 -1.55 -6.40 -1.77
N LEU A 89 -1.96 -6.86 -2.96
CA LEU A 89 -2.92 -6.14 -3.79
C LEU A 89 -4.32 -6.07 -3.17
N ILE A 90 -4.79 -7.12 -2.49
CA ILE A 90 -6.07 -7.06 -1.75
C ILE A 90 -6.03 -6.01 -0.64
N VAL A 91 -4.94 -5.93 0.13
CA VAL A 91 -4.76 -4.92 1.18
C VAL A 91 -4.72 -3.51 0.58
N THR A 92 -4.01 -3.30 -0.54
CA THR A 92 -4.00 -1.99 -1.21
C THR A 92 -5.35 -1.59 -1.79
N VAL A 93 -6.18 -2.54 -2.25
CA VAL A 93 -7.57 -2.27 -2.67
C VAL A 93 -8.42 -1.86 -1.46
N ALA A 94 -8.27 -2.53 -0.32
CA ALA A 94 -8.96 -2.17 0.91
C ALA A 94 -8.52 -0.79 1.43
N TRP A 95 -7.22 -0.48 1.36
CA TRP A 95 -6.68 0.85 1.65
C TRP A 95 -7.25 1.91 0.70
N ALA A 96 -7.30 1.65 -0.61
CA ALA A 96 -7.87 2.60 -1.56
C ALA A 96 -9.37 2.85 -1.28
N ALA A 97 -10.13 1.83 -0.91
CA ALA A 97 -11.52 1.99 -0.47
C ALA A 97 -11.64 2.83 0.81
N HIS A 98 -10.73 2.64 1.77
CA HIS A 98 -10.64 3.46 2.98
C HIS A 98 -10.27 4.92 2.67
N VAL A 99 -9.33 5.17 1.76
CA VAL A 99 -9.02 6.53 1.28
C VAL A 99 -10.27 7.20 0.71
N ARG A 100 -11.04 6.49 -0.14
CA ARG A 100 -12.28 7.03 -0.71
C ARG A 100 -13.32 7.34 0.36
N LEU A 101 -13.46 6.48 1.36
CA LEU A 101 -14.39 6.68 2.47
C LEU A 101 -14.10 7.99 3.22
N PHE A 102 -12.82 8.24 3.53
CA PHE A 102 -12.40 9.42 4.28
C PHE A 102 -12.11 10.65 3.41
N GLN A 103 -12.25 10.57 2.08
CA GLN A 103 -12.40 11.76 1.23
C GLN A 103 -13.81 12.37 1.35
N VAL A 104 -14.81 11.53 1.68
CA VAL A 104 -16.21 11.93 1.85
C VAL A 104 -16.48 12.43 3.26
N ILE A 105 -15.85 11.80 4.27
CA ILE A 105 -15.98 12.15 5.68
C ILE A 105 -14.82 13.09 6.06
N GLU A 106 -15.09 14.40 6.18
CA GLU A 106 -14.07 15.42 6.48
C GLU A 106 -13.77 15.51 7.99
N LEU A 107 -14.81 15.42 8.82
CA LEU A 107 -14.72 15.53 10.28
C LEU A 107 -14.92 14.16 10.94
N ILE A 108 -14.20 13.94 12.05
CA ILE A 108 -14.26 12.69 12.81
C ILE A 108 -14.75 12.95 14.22
N ASP A 109 -15.69 12.14 14.69
CA ASP A 109 -16.09 12.05 16.09
C ASP A 109 -15.52 10.78 16.76
N ASP A 110 -15.68 10.66 18.07
CA ASP A 110 -15.12 9.54 18.84
C ASP A 110 -15.69 8.17 18.40
N VAL A 111 -16.96 8.12 17.99
CA VAL A 111 -17.61 6.89 17.53
C VAL A 111 -16.99 6.43 16.21
N LEU A 112 -16.83 7.34 15.26
CA LEU A 112 -16.18 7.06 13.98
C LEU A 112 -14.72 6.66 14.17
N ALA A 113 -14.00 7.31 15.10
CA ALA A 113 -12.64 6.94 15.45
C ALA A 113 -12.56 5.51 16.01
N LEU A 114 -13.48 5.12 16.89
CA LEU A 114 -13.57 3.75 17.44
C LEU A 114 -13.94 2.73 16.35
N LEU A 115 -14.87 3.04 15.45
CA LEU A 115 -15.19 2.18 14.31
C LEU A 115 -13.99 2.02 13.37
N ASN A 116 -13.22 3.08 13.14
CA ASN A 116 -11.98 3.00 12.38
C ASN A 116 -10.94 2.12 13.09
N LEU A 117 -10.77 2.26 14.40
CA LEU A 117 -9.87 1.40 15.18
C LEU A 117 -10.30 -0.07 15.13
N ALA A 118 -11.60 -0.35 15.22
CA ALA A 118 -12.13 -1.71 15.06
C ALA A 118 -11.85 -2.25 13.65
N CYS A 119 -12.00 -1.42 12.62
CA CYS A 119 -11.64 -1.76 11.24
C CYS A 119 -10.14 -2.09 11.12
N MET A 120 -9.27 -1.25 11.69
CA MET A 120 -7.82 -1.48 11.69
C MET A 120 -7.45 -2.76 12.43
N MET A 121 -8.06 -3.04 13.58
CA MET A 121 -7.85 -4.30 14.33
C MET A 121 -8.17 -5.52 13.47
N LEU A 122 -9.30 -5.52 12.75
CA LEU A 122 -9.66 -6.62 11.85
C LEU A 122 -8.68 -6.77 10.69
N ILE A 123 -8.21 -5.65 10.11
CA ILE A 123 -7.22 -5.66 9.05
C ILE A 123 -5.88 -6.23 9.54
N THR A 124 -5.46 -5.92 10.78
CA THR A 124 -4.23 -6.50 11.36
C THR A 124 -4.29 -8.01 11.56
N PHE A 125 -5.48 -8.62 11.52
CA PHE A 125 -5.64 -10.06 11.57
C PHE A 125 -5.45 -10.76 10.21
N LEU A 126 -5.44 -10.00 9.10
CA LEU A 126 -5.27 -10.56 7.75
C LEU A 126 -3.94 -11.32 7.56
N PRO A 127 -2.76 -10.84 8.02
CA PRO A 127 -1.51 -11.59 7.90
C PRO A 127 -1.55 -12.97 8.57
N TYR A 128 -2.27 -13.12 9.69
CA TYR A 128 -2.43 -14.41 10.34
C TYR A 128 -3.26 -15.36 9.46
N THR A 129 -4.42 -14.90 8.97
CA THR A 129 -5.27 -15.73 8.07
C THR A 129 -4.54 -16.09 6.78
N PHE A 130 -3.70 -15.19 6.27
CA PHE A 130 -2.83 -15.44 5.14
C PHE A 130 -1.75 -16.49 5.43
N SER A 131 -1.05 -16.37 6.57
CA SER A 131 -0.04 -17.34 6.98
C SER A 131 -0.64 -18.73 7.08
N LEU A 132 -1.87 -18.85 7.60
CA LEU A 132 -2.62 -20.11 7.63
C LEU A 132 -2.93 -20.64 6.23
N MET A 133 -3.42 -19.78 5.33
CA MET A 133 -3.70 -20.12 3.93
C MET A 133 -2.45 -20.55 3.15
N ALA A 134 -1.31 -19.89 3.38
CA ALA A 134 -0.04 -20.17 2.70
C ALA A 134 0.66 -21.42 3.25
N SER A 135 0.48 -21.73 4.53
CA SER A 135 1.07 -22.92 5.17
C SER A 135 0.29 -24.20 4.90
N PHE A 136 -1.03 -24.09 4.71
CA PHE A 136 -1.93 -25.21 4.44
C PHE A 136 -2.78 -24.96 3.19
N PRO A 137 -2.18 -24.88 1.99
CA PRO A 137 -2.90 -24.53 0.76
C PRO A 137 -3.96 -25.57 0.36
N ASP A 138 -3.76 -26.83 0.75
CA ASP A 138 -4.71 -27.93 0.48
C ASP A 138 -5.93 -27.91 1.41
N VAL A 139 -5.85 -27.18 2.52
CA VAL A 139 -6.92 -27.10 3.52
C VAL A 139 -7.76 -25.85 3.25
N PRO A 140 -9.07 -26.00 2.92
CA PRO A 140 -9.91 -24.87 2.51
C PRO A 140 -10.16 -23.86 3.64
N PHE A 141 -9.91 -24.26 4.89
CA PHE A 141 -10.14 -23.45 6.08
C PHE A 141 -9.35 -22.12 6.09
N GLY A 142 -8.13 -22.09 5.55
CA GLY A 142 -7.33 -20.87 5.47
C GLY A 142 -7.99 -19.79 4.60
N ILE A 143 -8.47 -20.19 3.42
CA ILE A 143 -9.19 -19.31 2.49
C ILE A 143 -10.51 -18.85 3.11
N PHE A 144 -11.26 -19.77 3.73
CA PHE A 144 -12.51 -19.44 4.43
C PHE A 144 -12.30 -18.36 5.51
N MET A 145 -11.29 -18.51 6.36
CA MET A 145 -10.96 -17.54 7.41
C MET A 145 -10.56 -16.17 6.83
N PHE A 146 -9.70 -16.16 5.81
CA PHE A 146 -9.27 -14.94 5.13
C PHE A 146 -10.48 -14.20 4.51
N SER A 147 -11.30 -14.91 3.75
CA SER A 147 -12.49 -14.37 3.09
C SER A 147 -13.54 -13.89 4.10
N SER A 148 -13.74 -14.61 5.20
CA SER A 148 -14.66 -14.20 6.27
C SER A 148 -14.19 -12.92 6.95
N CYS A 149 -12.89 -12.79 7.22
CA CYS A 149 -12.30 -11.57 7.78
C CYS A 149 -12.52 -10.37 6.84
N ALA A 150 -12.31 -10.55 5.53
CA ALA A 150 -12.56 -9.52 4.52
C ALA A 150 -14.05 -9.09 4.45
N VAL A 151 -14.99 -10.02 4.61
CA VAL A 151 -16.42 -9.72 4.70
C VAL A 151 -16.73 -8.86 5.92
N ILE A 152 -16.20 -9.22 7.09
CA ILE A 152 -16.42 -8.47 8.35
C ILE A 152 -15.85 -7.05 8.23
N ILE A 153 -14.64 -6.89 7.69
CA ILE A 153 -14.04 -5.57 7.41
C ILE A 153 -14.97 -4.74 6.52
N GLY A 154 -15.50 -5.35 5.46
CA GLY A 154 -16.48 -4.72 4.58
C GLY A 154 -17.75 -4.23 5.26
N ILE A 155 -18.30 -5.05 6.16
CA ILE A 155 -19.48 -4.70 6.95
C ILE A 155 -19.17 -3.51 7.87
N VAL A 156 -18.03 -3.51 8.56
CA VAL A 156 -17.61 -2.38 9.41
C VAL A 156 -17.44 -1.10 8.59
N GLN A 157 -16.82 -1.17 7.41
CA GLN A 157 -16.72 -0.02 6.51
C GLN A 157 -18.09 0.46 6.02
N ALA A 158 -19.02 -0.44 5.73
CA ALA A 158 -20.40 -0.10 5.37
C ALA A 158 -21.12 0.60 6.53
N VAL A 159 -20.94 0.13 7.77
CA VAL A 159 -21.48 0.78 8.98
C VAL A 159 -20.92 2.20 9.12
N ILE A 160 -19.63 2.41 8.87
CA ILE A 160 -19.02 3.74 8.86
C ILE A 160 -19.69 4.67 7.84
N VAL A 161 -19.93 4.20 6.61
CA VAL A 161 -20.66 4.98 5.59
C VAL A 161 -22.05 5.34 6.09
N MET A 162 -22.79 4.34 6.60
CA MET A 162 -24.16 4.55 7.07
C MET A 162 -24.23 5.56 8.21
N TYR A 163 -23.25 5.52 9.13
CA TYR A 163 -23.10 6.47 10.22
C TYR A 163 -22.78 7.89 9.72
N GLY A 164 -21.80 8.03 8.83
CA GLY A 164 -21.43 9.33 8.25
C GLY A 164 -22.59 10.01 7.51
N PHE A 165 -23.39 9.25 6.76
CA PHE A 165 -24.59 9.78 6.10
C PHE A 165 -25.78 10.00 7.04
N HIS A 166 -25.79 9.41 8.24
CA HIS A 166 -26.79 9.71 9.26
C HIS A 166 -26.50 11.03 9.99
N HIS A 167 -25.24 11.46 10.00
CA HIS A 167 -24.76 12.70 10.62
C HIS A 167 -24.14 13.64 9.58
N PRO A 168 -24.94 14.42 8.82
CA PRO A 168 -24.48 15.19 7.67
C PRO A 168 -23.40 16.23 7.97
N TYR A 169 -23.25 16.66 9.23
CA TYR A 169 -22.20 17.60 9.65
C TYR A 169 -20.79 16.99 9.59
N LEU A 170 -20.65 15.66 9.52
CA LEU A 170 -19.36 14.98 9.39
C LEU A 170 -18.87 14.94 7.93
N LEU A 171 -19.80 15.10 6.97
CA LEU A 171 -19.51 14.99 5.55
C LEU A 171 -18.85 16.27 5.02
N ASN A 172 -18.10 16.12 3.93
CA ASN A 172 -17.58 17.26 3.18
C ASN A 172 -18.72 18.21 2.77
N HIS A 173 -18.50 19.52 2.92
CA HIS A 173 -19.43 20.59 2.59
C HIS A 173 -20.06 20.45 1.18
N GLN A 174 -19.29 19.98 0.20
CA GLN A 174 -19.79 19.80 -1.18
C GLN A 174 -20.89 18.74 -1.26
N ILE A 175 -20.77 17.65 -0.50
CA ILE A 175 -21.76 16.57 -0.44
C ILE A 175 -22.93 16.97 0.46
N GLN A 176 -22.66 17.74 1.50
CA GLN A 176 -23.70 18.26 2.39
C GLN A 176 -24.72 19.15 1.65
N VAL A 177 -24.25 19.99 0.73
CA VAL A 177 -25.08 20.93 -0.05
C VAL A 177 -25.73 20.27 -1.29
N SER A 178 -25.32 19.06 -1.65
CA SER A 178 -25.87 18.34 -2.82
C SER A 178 -27.29 17.83 -2.56
N GLU A 179 -28.20 18.02 -3.52
CA GLU A 179 -29.61 17.58 -3.42
C GLU A 179 -29.75 16.04 -3.38
N ASP A 180 -28.83 15.30 -4.00
CA ASP A 180 -28.89 13.83 -4.15
C ASP A 180 -28.00 13.04 -3.16
N GLN A 181 -28.06 13.34 -1.86
CA GLN A 181 -27.26 12.61 -0.85
C GLN A 181 -27.49 11.09 -0.87
N ALA A 182 -28.71 10.64 -1.19
CA ALA A 182 -29.05 9.22 -1.30
C ALA A 182 -28.31 8.52 -2.45
N PHE A 183 -28.08 9.22 -3.57
CA PHE A 183 -27.31 8.70 -4.69
C PHE A 183 -25.86 8.46 -4.30
N TYR A 184 -25.22 9.45 -3.66
CA TYR A 184 -23.84 9.32 -3.18
C TYR A 184 -23.68 8.19 -2.17
N LYS A 185 -24.60 8.10 -1.21
CA LYS A 185 -24.64 7.02 -0.21
C LYS A 185 -24.67 5.64 -0.88
N TYR A 186 -25.62 5.42 -1.79
CA TYR A 186 -25.76 4.14 -2.49
C TYR A 186 -24.52 3.82 -3.34
N HIS A 187 -23.96 4.82 -4.02
CA HIS A 187 -22.79 4.63 -4.86
C HIS A 187 -21.53 4.26 -4.06
N ILE A 188 -21.26 4.95 -2.95
CA ILE A 188 -20.12 4.65 -2.07
C ILE A 188 -20.28 3.27 -1.44
N LEU A 189 -21.50 2.95 -0.96
CA LEU A 189 -21.80 1.65 -0.39
C LEU A 189 -21.59 0.52 -1.41
N LYS A 190 -22.00 0.73 -2.67
CA LYS A 190 -21.77 -0.24 -3.76
C LYS A 190 -20.28 -0.48 -4.03
N ILE A 191 -19.44 0.54 -3.93
CA ILE A 191 -17.98 0.41 -4.13
C ILE A 191 -17.34 -0.36 -2.99
N ILE A 192 -17.67 -0.01 -1.75
CA ILE A 192 -17.13 -0.67 -0.56
C ILE A 192 -17.60 -2.11 -0.45
N LEU A 193 -18.88 -2.39 -0.77
CA LEU A 193 -19.47 -3.72 -0.63
C LEU A 193 -19.07 -4.69 -1.76
N ARG A 194 -18.50 -4.21 -2.87
CA ARG A 194 -18.07 -5.04 -4.01
C ARG A 194 -16.98 -6.06 -3.65
N GLY A 195 -15.97 -5.67 -2.89
CA GLY A 195 -14.90 -6.57 -2.43
C GLY A 195 -15.43 -7.65 -1.45
N PRO A 196 -16.20 -7.26 -0.42
CA PRO A 196 -16.88 -8.16 0.50
C PRO A 196 -17.84 -9.14 -0.16
N THR A 197 -18.60 -8.74 -1.18
CA THR A 197 -19.49 -9.69 -1.88
C THR A 197 -18.69 -10.75 -2.64
N LEU A 198 -17.61 -10.38 -3.32
CA LEU A 198 -16.70 -11.33 -3.95
C LEU A 198 -15.99 -12.22 -2.91
N SER A 199 -15.62 -11.65 -1.75
CA SER A 199 -15.04 -12.41 -0.65
C SER A 199 -16.04 -13.40 -0.04
N PHE A 200 -17.31 -13.04 0.05
CA PHE A 200 -18.37 -13.94 0.51
C PHE A 200 -18.53 -15.14 -0.44
N PHE A 201 -18.50 -14.90 -1.75
CA PHE A 201 -18.47 -16.01 -2.72
C PHE A 201 -17.20 -16.85 -2.58
N ALA A 202 -16.02 -16.24 -2.41
CA ALA A 202 -14.78 -16.97 -2.16
C ALA A 202 -14.86 -17.84 -0.88
N ALA A 203 -15.47 -17.35 0.19
CA ALA A 203 -15.68 -18.12 1.42
C ALA A 203 -16.57 -19.34 1.19
N ILE A 204 -17.67 -19.19 0.44
CA ILE A 204 -18.57 -20.31 0.10
C ILE A 204 -17.84 -21.33 -0.76
N PHE A 205 -17.22 -20.89 -1.86
CA PHE A 205 -16.55 -21.77 -2.80
C PHE A 205 -15.30 -22.44 -2.23
N SER A 206 -14.76 -21.96 -1.10
CA SER A 206 -13.57 -22.57 -0.48
C SER A 206 -13.79 -24.06 -0.16
N PHE A 207 -14.98 -24.45 0.31
CA PHE A 207 -15.30 -25.83 0.66
C PHE A 207 -15.71 -26.71 -0.54
N PHE A 208 -16.19 -26.10 -1.62
CA PHE A 208 -16.69 -26.85 -2.79
C PHE A 208 -15.64 -26.98 -3.89
N PHE A 209 -14.91 -25.89 -4.18
CA PHE A 209 -13.98 -25.80 -5.30
C PHE A 209 -12.94 -24.68 -5.07
N VAL A 210 -11.82 -25.05 -4.43
CA VAL A 210 -10.71 -24.15 -4.06
C VAL A 210 -10.20 -23.27 -5.21
N PRO A 211 -9.98 -23.76 -6.45
CA PRO A 211 -9.48 -22.92 -7.54
C PRO A 211 -10.37 -21.72 -7.84
N MET A 212 -11.70 -21.87 -7.74
CA MET A 212 -12.62 -20.76 -7.98
C MET A 212 -12.57 -19.70 -6.88
N SER A 213 -12.23 -20.09 -5.65
CA SER A 213 -12.02 -19.14 -4.56
C SER A 213 -10.86 -18.20 -4.86
N TYR A 214 -9.74 -18.73 -5.37
CA TYR A 214 -8.62 -17.92 -5.83
C TYR A 214 -8.98 -17.03 -7.03
N VAL A 215 -9.83 -17.51 -7.95
CA VAL A 215 -10.35 -16.67 -9.04
C VAL A 215 -11.16 -15.49 -8.49
N PHE A 216 -12.05 -15.70 -7.51
CA PHE A 216 -12.78 -14.61 -6.88
C PHE A 216 -11.86 -13.61 -6.15
N LEU A 217 -10.85 -14.10 -5.43
CA LEU A 217 -9.85 -13.25 -4.79
C LEU A 217 -9.03 -12.44 -5.81
N GLY A 218 -8.62 -13.06 -6.92
CA GLY A 218 -7.95 -12.37 -8.03
C GLY A 218 -8.84 -11.33 -8.70
N LEU A 219 -10.14 -11.61 -8.84
CA LEU A 219 -11.12 -10.64 -9.36
C LEU A 219 -11.21 -9.41 -8.47
N ILE A 220 -11.16 -9.52 -7.14
CA ILE A 220 -11.14 -8.35 -6.24
C ILE A 220 -10.04 -7.36 -6.64
N THR A 221 -8.86 -7.87 -6.98
CA THR A 221 -7.68 -7.08 -7.36
C THR A 221 -7.84 -6.40 -8.72
N PHE A 222 -8.21 -7.15 -9.77
CA PHE A 222 -8.16 -6.61 -11.14
C PHE A 222 -9.47 -5.97 -11.60
N PHE A 223 -10.61 -6.32 -11.00
CA PHE A 223 -11.94 -5.87 -11.44
C PHE A 223 -12.15 -4.33 -11.40
N PRO A 224 -11.54 -3.55 -10.46
CA PRO A 224 -11.55 -2.09 -10.54
C PRO A 224 -10.83 -1.52 -11.78
N HIS A 225 -9.84 -2.23 -12.31
CA HIS A 225 -8.99 -1.80 -13.42
C HIS A 225 -9.48 -2.32 -14.78
N ILE A 226 -10.04 -3.54 -14.82
CA ILE A 226 -10.58 -4.17 -16.04
C ILE A 226 -11.64 -3.28 -16.70
N HIS A 227 -12.52 -2.65 -15.93
CA HIS A 227 -13.58 -1.78 -16.48
C HIS A 227 -13.03 -0.62 -17.32
N HIS A 228 -11.87 -0.07 -16.93
CA HIS A 228 -11.22 1.00 -17.68
C HIS A 228 -10.49 0.49 -18.92
N LEU A 229 -9.77 -0.64 -18.81
CA LEU A 229 -9.15 -1.27 -19.99
C LEU A 229 -10.21 -1.58 -21.03
N THR A 230 -11.33 -2.20 -20.64
CA THR A 230 -12.43 -2.49 -21.57
C THR A 230 -13.02 -1.23 -22.20
N LYS A 231 -13.13 -0.12 -21.44
CA LYS A 231 -13.63 1.16 -21.97
C LYS A 231 -12.64 1.79 -22.95
N TRP A 232 -11.35 1.76 -22.63
CA TRP A 232 -10.26 2.26 -23.48
C TRP A 232 -10.09 1.43 -24.75
N PHE A 233 -10.15 0.10 -24.65
CA PHE A 233 -10.13 -0.79 -25.81
C PHE A 233 -11.38 -0.61 -26.68
N LYS A 234 -12.56 -0.44 -26.07
CA LYS A 234 -13.81 -0.17 -26.79
C LYS A 234 -13.77 1.17 -27.51
N SER A 235 -13.27 2.24 -26.87
CA SER A 235 -13.14 3.54 -27.52
C SER A 235 -12.14 3.51 -28.68
N LYS A 236 -11.05 2.74 -28.55
CA LYS A 236 -10.04 2.58 -29.60
C LYS A 236 -10.49 1.65 -30.73
N ALA A 237 -11.33 0.65 -30.45
CA ALA A 237 -11.84 -0.30 -31.43
C ALA A 237 -13.06 0.20 -32.21
N VAL A 238 -13.92 1.03 -31.59
CA VAL A 238 -15.17 1.48 -32.22
C VAL A 238 -15.01 2.83 -32.95
N GLY A 239 -13.93 3.58 -32.73
CA GLY A 239 -13.69 4.85 -33.45
C GLY A 239 -14.75 5.93 -33.19
N ALA A 240 -15.67 5.69 -32.25
CA ALA A 240 -16.68 6.65 -31.82
C ALA A 240 -16.15 7.42 -30.62
N GLU A 241 -15.96 8.73 -30.79
CA GLU A 241 -16.21 9.69 -29.72
C GLU A 241 -17.69 9.55 -29.36
N GLU A 242 -18.03 8.60 -28.48
CA GLU A 242 -19.31 8.66 -27.77
C GLU A 242 -19.24 9.93 -26.91
N GLU A 243 -19.81 11.02 -27.42
CA GLU A 243 -20.27 12.14 -26.60
C GLU A 243 -21.17 11.55 -25.52
N VAL A 244 -20.61 11.36 -24.34
CA VAL A 244 -21.34 10.91 -23.17
C VAL A 244 -22.36 11.99 -22.86
N PRO A 245 -23.67 11.67 -22.74
CA PRO A 245 -24.68 12.67 -22.44
C PRO A 245 -24.31 13.41 -21.16
N LEU A 246 -24.43 14.73 -21.23
CA LEU A 246 -24.03 15.77 -20.27
C LEU A 246 -24.68 15.65 -18.86
N GLU A 247 -25.34 14.53 -18.55
CA GLU A 247 -25.89 14.18 -17.22
C GLU A 247 -25.07 13.09 -16.50
N SER A 248 -24.08 12.48 -17.17
CA SER A 248 -23.10 11.56 -16.52
C SER A 248 -21.86 12.31 -16.01
N PHE A 249 -22.05 13.54 -15.52
CA PHE A 249 -21.03 14.32 -14.82
C PHE A 249 -20.74 13.66 -13.46
N THR A 250 -20.02 12.54 -13.47
CA THR A 250 -19.45 11.88 -12.28
C THR A 250 -18.23 12.64 -11.78
N PHE A 251 -18.44 13.87 -11.33
CA PHE A 251 -17.50 14.57 -10.46
C PHE A 251 -17.61 13.92 -9.05
N TYR A 252 -16.47 13.73 -8.37
CA TYR A 252 -16.23 13.09 -7.05
C TYR A 252 -15.82 11.61 -6.95
N LEU A 253 -15.81 10.82 -8.04
CA LEU A 253 -15.34 9.41 -7.99
C LEU A 253 -14.22 9.05 -8.98
N ASN A 254 -14.00 9.94 -9.95
CA ASN A 254 -12.78 9.99 -10.76
C ASN A 254 -11.70 10.90 -10.15
N GLU A 255 -11.94 11.44 -8.96
CA GLU A 255 -10.97 12.31 -8.30
C GLU A 255 -9.66 11.55 -8.06
N PRO A 256 -8.48 12.16 -8.29
CA PRO A 256 -7.21 11.52 -7.99
C PRO A 256 -7.17 11.01 -6.54
N LEU A 257 -6.45 9.91 -6.29
CA LEU A 257 -6.15 9.52 -4.92
C LEU A 257 -5.43 10.69 -4.24
N SER A 258 -5.70 10.91 -2.95
CA SER A 258 -4.97 11.94 -2.21
C SER A 258 -3.48 11.64 -2.29
N LYS A 259 -2.71 12.61 -2.80
CA LYS A 259 -1.26 12.50 -2.97
C LYS A 259 -0.58 12.18 -1.64
N GLU A 260 -0.95 12.89 -0.58
CA GLU A 260 -0.40 12.70 0.78
C GLU A 260 -0.62 11.28 1.28
N ARG A 261 -1.80 10.69 1.02
CA ARG A 261 -2.11 9.31 1.43
C ARG A 261 -1.26 8.31 0.67
N VAL A 262 -1.07 8.52 -0.64
CA VAL A 262 -0.21 7.67 -1.48
C VAL A 262 1.24 7.74 -1.00
N GLU A 263 1.75 8.94 -0.74
CA GLU A 263 3.10 9.16 -0.21
C GLU A 263 3.29 8.48 1.16
N ALA A 264 2.36 8.67 2.10
CA ALA A 264 2.42 8.04 3.41
C ALA A 264 2.40 6.51 3.36
N PHE A 265 1.56 5.93 2.49
CA PHE A 265 1.53 4.48 2.28
C PHE A 265 2.85 3.98 1.65
N THR A 266 3.35 4.66 0.62
CA THR A 266 4.63 4.31 -0.02
C THR A 266 5.79 4.38 0.98
N ASP A 267 5.91 5.46 1.74
CA ASP A 267 6.97 5.65 2.73
C ASP A 267 6.95 4.55 3.79
N GLY A 268 5.75 4.14 4.23
CA GLY A 268 5.58 3.02 5.16
C GLY A 268 6.09 1.69 4.60
N VAL A 269 5.82 1.38 3.32
CA VAL A 269 6.34 0.16 2.67
C VAL A 269 7.87 0.19 2.60
N TYR A 270 8.47 1.29 2.17
CA TYR A 270 9.93 1.43 2.10
C TYR A 270 10.59 1.30 3.47
N ALA A 271 10.03 1.96 4.49
CA ALA A 271 10.53 1.87 5.86
C ALA A 271 10.49 0.42 6.36
N ILE A 272 9.40 -0.31 6.12
CA ILE A 272 9.29 -1.70 6.57
C ILE A 272 10.25 -2.61 5.83
N VAL A 273 10.39 -2.46 4.52
CA VAL A 273 11.41 -3.21 3.75
C VAL A 273 12.81 -2.98 4.32
N ALA A 274 13.19 -1.73 4.60
CA ALA A 274 14.48 -1.42 5.21
C ALA A 274 14.63 -2.05 6.61
N THR A 275 13.58 -2.06 7.43
CA THR A 275 13.61 -2.71 8.75
C THR A 275 13.74 -4.24 8.65
N LEU A 276 13.08 -4.87 7.68
CA LEU A 276 13.18 -6.31 7.48
C LEU A 276 14.61 -6.71 7.07
N LEU A 277 15.30 -5.91 6.27
CA LEU A 277 16.70 -6.16 5.89
C LEU A 277 17.66 -6.12 7.08
N ILE A 278 17.48 -5.18 8.01
CA ILE A 278 18.36 -5.12 9.20
C ILE A 278 18.00 -6.19 10.23
N LEU A 279 16.72 -6.54 10.37
CA LEU A 279 16.29 -7.61 11.27
C LEU A 279 16.88 -8.97 10.85
N ASP A 280 16.97 -9.24 9.55
CA ASP A 280 17.62 -10.43 9.00
C ASP A 280 19.09 -10.55 9.45
N ILE A 281 19.85 -9.46 9.30
CA ILE A 281 21.25 -9.38 9.78
C ILE A 281 21.35 -9.56 11.31
N CYS A 282 20.42 -8.94 12.06
CA CYS A 282 20.41 -9.04 13.51
C CYS A 282 20.09 -10.45 14.02
N GLU A 283 19.34 -11.25 13.26
CA GLU A 283 18.99 -12.63 13.62
C GLU A 283 20.11 -13.60 13.24
N ASP A 284 20.69 -13.49 12.04
CA ASP A 284 21.59 -14.51 11.49
C ASP A 284 23.09 -14.22 11.66
N ASN A 285 23.50 -12.97 11.91
CA ASN A 285 24.93 -12.57 11.92
C ASN A 285 25.44 -12.13 13.30
N VAL A 286 24.75 -12.51 14.36
CA VAL A 286 25.19 -12.34 15.74
C VAL A 286 25.66 -13.70 16.27
N PRO A 287 26.99 -13.92 16.45
CA PRO A 287 27.50 -15.23 16.85
C PRO A 287 27.17 -15.54 18.31
N ASP A 288 26.83 -16.79 18.59
CA ASP A 288 26.59 -17.27 19.95
C ASP A 288 27.87 -17.27 20.79
N ALA A 289 27.77 -16.90 22.07
CA ALA A 289 28.93 -16.87 22.97
C ALA A 289 29.64 -18.23 23.10
N LYS A 290 28.90 -19.34 22.94
CA LYS A 290 29.46 -20.69 22.90
C LYS A 290 30.25 -20.94 21.62
N GLU A 291 29.70 -20.54 20.47
CA GLU A 291 30.37 -20.67 19.17
C GLU A 291 31.67 -19.86 19.13
N VAL A 292 31.66 -18.61 19.63
CA VAL A 292 32.86 -17.77 19.72
C VAL A 292 33.94 -18.45 20.56
N LYS A 293 33.56 -19.09 21.66
CA LYS A 293 34.50 -19.76 22.57
C LYS A 293 35.06 -21.06 21.96
N GLU A 294 34.22 -21.85 21.31
CA GLU A 294 34.58 -23.17 20.77
C GLU A 294 35.29 -23.07 19.41
N LYS A 295 34.74 -22.31 18.46
CA LYS A 295 35.24 -22.21 17.08
C LYS A 295 36.35 -21.17 16.91
N TYR A 296 36.32 -20.08 17.69
CA TYR A 296 37.24 -18.94 17.53
C TYR A 296 38.12 -18.69 18.77
N HIS A 297 38.16 -19.63 19.72
CA HIS A 297 38.97 -19.55 20.94
C HIS A 297 38.74 -18.26 21.76
N GLY A 298 37.52 -17.72 21.74
CA GLY A 298 37.15 -16.48 22.44
C GLY A 298 37.48 -15.19 21.67
N ASN A 299 37.99 -15.27 20.45
CA ASN A 299 38.28 -14.08 19.63
C ASN A 299 37.05 -13.67 18.79
N LEU A 300 36.29 -12.71 19.31
CA LEU A 300 35.10 -12.17 18.65
C LEU A 300 35.42 -11.52 17.28
N ILE A 301 36.59 -10.91 17.12
CA ILE A 301 36.95 -10.22 15.87
C ILE A 301 37.08 -11.23 14.73
N SER A 302 37.65 -12.40 15.01
CA SER A 302 37.74 -13.48 14.02
C SER A 302 36.37 -14.01 13.61
N ALA A 303 35.43 -14.11 14.56
CA ALA A 303 34.04 -14.50 14.27
C ALA A 303 33.34 -13.44 13.39
N LEU A 304 33.47 -12.16 13.75
CA LEU A 304 32.85 -11.06 12.99
C LEU A 304 33.39 -10.91 11.57
N ASN A 305 34.68 -11.20 11.36
CA ASN A 305 35.27 -11.17 10.02
C ASN A 305 34.66 -12.20 9.06
N GLU A 306 34.10 -13.31 9.56
CA GLU A 306 33.40 -14.31 8.73
C GLU A 306 32.11 -13.74 8.14
N TYR A 307 31.41 -12.89 8.90
CA TYR A 307 30.17 -12.23 8.46
C TYR A 307 30.40 -10.93 7.66
N GLY A 308 31.64 -10.50 7.48
CA GLY A 308 31.99 -9.27 6.75
C GLY A 308 31.28 -9.09 5.39
N PRO A 309 31.22 -10.11 4.52
CA PRO A 309 30.48 -10.04 3.27
C PRO A 309 28.97 -9.80 3.43
N ASN A 310 28.35 -10.33 4.49
CA ASN A 310 26.92 -10.18 4.74
C ASN A 310 26.57 -8.74 5.11
N PHE A 311 27.42 -8.08 5.90
CA PHE A 311 27.29 -6.64 6.19
C PHE A 311 27.39 -5.79 4.91
N LEU A 312 28.33 -6.11 4.02
CA LEU A 312 28.45 -5.40 2.74
C LEU A 312 27.22 -5.61 1.86
N ALA A 313 26.69 -6.84 1.81
CA ALA A 313 25.46 -7.14 1.10
C ALA A 313 24.26 -6.36 1.67
N TYR A 314 24.16 -6.25 3.00
CA TYR A 314 23.15 -5.42 3.67
C TYR A 314 23.23 -3.95 3.23
N PHE A 315 24.43 -3.35 3.25
CA PHE A 315 24.59 -1.96 2.81
C PHE A 315 24.19 -1.77 1.35
N GLY A 316 24.55 -2.72 0.46
CA GLY A 316 24.12 -2.70 -0.93
C GLY A 316 22.60 -2.75 -1.09
N SER A 317 21.92 -3.62 -0.34
CA SER A 317 20.46 -3.72 -0.36
C SER A 317 19.79 -2.48 0.22
N PHE A 318 20.29 -1.93 1.34
CA PHE A 318 19.78 -0.71 1.94
C PHE A 318 19.89 0.49 0.98
N VAL A 319 21.05 0.64 0.32
CA VAL A 319 21.25 1.66 -0.71
C VAL A 319 20.29 1.46 -1.88
N THR A 320 20.06 0.22 -2.32
CA THR A 320 19.09 -0.07 -3.39
C THR A 320 17.68 0.39 -3.04
N VAL A 321 17.21 0.04 -1.84
CA VAL A 321 15.89 0.46 -1.32
C VAL A 321 15.80 1.98 -1.21
N GLY A 322 16.84 2.63 -0.65
CA GLY A 322 16.91 4.08 -0.50
C GLY A 322 16.94 4.84 -1.83
N LEU A 323 17.63 4.32 -2.85
CA LEU A 323 17.64 4.91 -4.20
C LEU A 323 16.29 4.77 -4.89
N LEU A 324 15.63 3.61 -4.77
CA LEU A 324 14.27 3.43 -5.30
C LEU A 324 13.28 4.38 -4.60
N TRP A 325 13.40 4.57 -3.29
CA TRP A 325 12.61 5.55 -2.54
C TRP A 325 12.90 6.97 -3.02
N PHE A 326 14.17 7.33 -3.22
CA PHE A 326 14.57 8.66 -3.68
C PHE A 326 14.01 8.97 -5.08
N VAL A 327 13.99 7.98 -5.99
CA VAL A 327 13.36 8.11 -7.31
C VAL A 327 11.86 8.36 -7.17
N HIS A 328 11.16 7.57 -6.34
CA HIS A 328 9.74 7.79 -6.06
C HIS A 328 9.46 9.18 -5.46
N HIS A 329 10.22 9.58 -4.43
CA HIS A 329 10.09 10.89 -3.79
C HIS A 329 10.29 12.02 -4.81
N SER A 330 11.35 11.95 -5.62
CA SER A 330 11.65 12.94 -6.66
C SER A 330 10.54 13.00 -7.72
N LEU A 331 9.97 11.87 -8.10
CA LEU A 331 8.84 11.78 -9.01
C LEU A 331 7.61 12.48 -8.43
N PHE A 332 7.22 12.13 -7.20
CA PHE A 332 6.01 12.64 -6.57
C PHE A 332 6.11 14.12 -6.18
N LEU A 333 7.31 14.66 -5.94
CA LEU A 333 7.51 16.11 -5.79
C LEU A 333 6.97 16.91 -6.99
N HIS A 334 7.14 16.38 -8.20
CA HIS A 334 6.72 17.04 -9.44
C HIS A 334 5.29 16.71 -9.87
N VAL A 335 4.67 15.68 -9.27
CA VAL A 335 3.28 15.29 -9.51
C VAL A 335 2.35 16.20 -8.71
N THR A 336 1.41 16.85 -9.40
CA THR A 336 0.35 17.69 -8.80
C THR A 336 -0.92 16.90 -8.52
N LYS A 337 -1.27 15.93 -9.38
CA LYS A 337 -2.48 15.10 -9.27
C LYS A 337 -2.17 13.65 -9.58
N THR A 338 -2.56 12.74 -8.68
CA THR A 338 -2.32 11.30 -8.82
C THR A 338 -3.48 10.60 -9.53
N THR A 339 -3.34 10.34 -10.83
CA THR A 339 -4.36 9.60 -11.58
C THR A 339 -4.51 8.15 -11.10
N ARG A 340 -5.63 7.51 -11.43
CA ARG A 340 -5.87 6.11 -11.03
C ARG A 340 -4.88 5.12 -11.64
N LEU A 341 -4.41 5.40 -12.87
CA LEU A 341 -3.37 4.58 -13.51
C LEU A 341 -2.05 4.72 -12.76
N MET A 342 -1.65 5.94 -12.39
CA MET A 342 -0.47 6.17 -11.55
C MET A 342 -0.59 5.45 -10.21
N GLY A 343 -1.77 5.48 -9.57
CA GLY A 343 -2.02 4.72 -8.34
C GLY A 343 -1.89 3.20 -8.50
N LEU A 344 -2.40 2.63 -9.60
CA LEU A 344 -2.21 1.20 -9.91
C LEU A 344 -0.72 0.86 -10.07
N LEU A 345 -0.02 1.64 -10.89
CA LEU A 345 1.41 1.43 -11.14
C LEU A 345 2.23 1.59 -9.86
N ASN A 346 1.84 2.53 -8.98
CA ASN A 346 2.43 2.66 -7.66
C ASN A 346 2.22 1.41 -6.81
N ASN A 347 0.99 0.91 -6.72
CA ASN A 347 0.69 -0.31 -5.95
C ASN A 347 1.44 -1.53 -6.49
N LEU A 348 1.60 -1.66 -7.81
CA LEU A 348 2.41 -2.70 -8.43
C LEU A 348 3.90 -2.53 -8.09
N SER A 349 4.44 -1.32 -8.22
CA SER A 349 5.83 -1.03 -7.81
C SER A 349 6.07 -1.42 -6.35
N LEU A 350 5.18 -1.00 -5.45
CA LEU A 350 5.25 -1.31 -4.01
C LEU A 350 5.17 -2.81 -3.72
N ALA A 351 4.37 -3.57 -4.45
CA ALA A 351 4.29 -5.02 -4.28
C ALA A 351 5.63 -5.70 -4.60
N PHE A 352 6.36 -5.24 -5.62
CA PHE A 352 7.71 -5.73 -5.93
C PHE A 352 8.76 -5.21 -4.94
N ILE A 353 8.65 -3.96 -4.48
CA ILE A 353 9.53 -3.40 -3.43
C ILE A 353 9.41 -4.22 -2.14
N GLY A 354 8.18 -4.58 -1.74
CA GLY A 354 7.93 -5.45 -0.59
C GLY A 354 8.55 -6.85 -0.72
N GLY A 355 8.88 -7.29 -1.94
CA GLY A 355 9.59 -8.55 -2.21
C GLY A 355 11.12 -8.45 -2.12
N LEU A 356 11.70 -7.27 -1.96
CA LEU A 356 13.16 -7.09 -1.87
C LEU A 356 13.83 -7.83 -0.69
N PRO A 357 13.22 -7.96 0.50
CA PRO A 357 13.80 -8.76 1.58
C PRO A 357 14.01 -10.23 1.18
N LEU A 358 13.06 -10.81 0.42
CA LEU A 358 13.19 -12.17 -0.11
C LEU A 358 14.35 -12.26 -1.12
N ALA A 359 14.47 -11.28 -2.03
CA ALA A 359 15.56 -11.24 -2.99
C ALA A 359 16.94 -11.14 -2.31
N TYR A 360 17.03 -10.36 -1.23
CA TYR A 360 18.23 -10.25 -0.40
C TYR A 360 18.58 -11.58 0.27
N GLN A 361 17.64 -12.18 1.00
CA GLN A 361 17.84 -13.45 1.70
C GLN A 361 18.24 -14.58 0.76
N LEU A 362 17.61 -14.69 -0.42
CA LEU A 362 18.00 -15.70 -1.40
C LEU A 362 19.44 -15.46 -1.89
N THR A 363 19.85 -14.21 -2.08
CA THR A 363 21.20 -13.91 -2.57
C THR A 363 22.27 -14.07 -1.49
N SER A 364 21.96 -13.82 -0.22
CA SER A 364 22.91 -13.97 0.90
C SER A 364 23.11 -15.43 1.32
N ASN A 365 22.06 -16.26 1.26
CA ASN A 365 22.08 -17.63 1.78
C ASN A 365 22.72 -18.66 0.85
N PHE A 366 22.75 -18.44 -0.47
CA PHE A 366 23.35 -19.41 -1.39
C PHE A 366 24.86 -19.26 -1.52
N ALA A 367 25.58 -20.38 -1.46
CA ALA A 367 27.03 -20.42 -1.58
C ALA A 367 27.53 -19.92 -2.95
N LYS A 368 28.61 -19.15 -2.93
CA LYS A 368 29.30 -18.65 -4.12
C LYS A 368 29.67 -19.81 -5.06
N LYS A 369 29.39 -19.63 -6.36
CA LYS A 369 29.58 -20.56 -7.49
C LYS A 369 28.64 -21.77 -7.54
N SER A 370 27.53 -21.74 -6.81
CA SER A 370 26.46 -22.74 -6.97
C SER A 370 25.50 -22.35 -8.11
N HIS A 371 24.82 -23.32 -8.72
CA HIS A 371 23.76 -23.02 -9.71
C HIS A 371 22.66 -22.14 -9.09
N ASN A 372 22.37 -22.34 -7.80
CA ASN A 372 21.38 -21.59 -7.03
C ASN A 372 21.75 -20.09 -6.90
N GLU A 373 23.04 -19.72 -6.96
CA GLU A 373 23.47 -18.31 -6.94
C GLU A 373 22.94 -17.55 -8.17
N ILE A 374 23.03 -18.15 -9.36
CA ILE A 374 22.57 -17.52 -10.60
C ILE A 374 21.05 -17.29 -10.56
N GLU A 375 20.29 -18.26 -10.08
CA GLU A 375 18.83 -18.15 -9.97
C GLU A 375 18.42 -17.10 -8.94
N ALA A 376 19.10 -17.04 -7.78
CA ALA A 376 18.84 -16.01 -6.78
C ALA A 376 19.15 -14.59 -7.31
N ILE A 377 20.27 -14.42 -8.03
CA ILE A 377 20.62 -13.16 -8.69
C ILE A 377 19.54 -12.79 -9.73
N GLN A 378 19.06 -13.75 -10.52
CA GLN A 378 17.98 -13.51 -11.49
C GLN A 378 16.70 -13.04 -10.79
N VAL A 379 16.29 -13.69 -9.71
CA VAL A 379 15.11 -13.29 -8.91
C VAL A 379 15.29 -11.87 -8.37
N SER A 380 16.48 -11.52 -7.88
CA SER A 380 16.78 -10.17 -7.39
C SER A 380 16.70 -9.12 -8.50
N CYS A 381 17.35 -9.37 -9.65
CA CYS A 381 17.31 -8.49 -10.82
C CYS A 381 15.88 -8.30 -11.34
N VAL A 382 15.09 -9.38 -11.44
CA VAL A 382 13.69 -9.32 -11.89
C VAL A 382 12.86 -8.49 -10.92
N THR A 383 13.04 -8.67 -9.62
CA THR A 383 12.31 -7.92 -8.59
C THR A 383 12.61 -6.42 -8.67
N ILE A 384 13.90 -6.04 -8.77
CA ILE A 384 14.33 -4.63 -8.92
C ILE A 384 13.85 -4.04 -10.25
N PHE A 385 13.91 -4.82 -11.33
CA PHE A 385 13.41 -4.39 -12.64
C PHE A 385 11.92 -4.08 -12.59
N PHE A 386 11.09 -4.97 -12.03
CA PHE A 386 9.66 -4.72 -11.91
C PHE A 386 9.34 -3.57 -10.95
N ALA A 387 10.05 -3.46 -9.82
CA ALA A 387 9.90 -2.32 -8.91
C ALA A 387 10.15 -0.97 -9.62
N SER A 388 11.19 -0.88 -10.44
CA SER A 388 11.59 0.36 -11.14
C SER A 388 10.79 0.64 -12.41
N ILE A 389 10.47 -0.37 -13.24
CA ILE A 389 9.72 -0.15 -14.48
C ILE A 389 8.31 0.38 -14.23
N PHE A 390 7.68 0.01 -13.11
CA PHE A 390 6.39 0.58 -12.74
C PHE A 390 6.49 2.04 -12.32
N GLN A 391 7.55 2.46 -11.62
CA GLN A 391 7.79 3.88 -11.34
C GLN A 391 8.04 4.68 -12.62
N PHE A 392 8.81 4.11 -13.55
CA PHE A 392 8.96 4.69 -14.89
C PHE A 392 7.61 4.79 -15.62
N GLY A 393 6.76 3.78 -15.50
CA GLY A 393 5.39 3.80 -16.01
C GLY A 393 4.54 4.93 -15.42
N ILE A 394 4.71 5.25 -14.12
CA ILE A 394 4.02 6.39 -13.47
C ILE A 394 4.45 7.70 -14.14
N TRP A 395 5.76 7.88 -14.37
CA TRP A 395 6.28 9.07 -15.04
C TRP A 395 5.74 9.20 -16.47
N VAL A 396 5.77 8.11 -17.24
CA VAL A 396 5.21 8.08 -18.60
C VAL A 396 3.71 8.40 -18.59
N ALA A 397 2.95 7.85 -17.63
CA ALA A 397 1.54 8.15 -17.47
C ALA A 397 1.27 9.62 -17.13
N ALA A 398 2.15 10.27 -16.35
CA ALA A 398 2.07 11.68 -16.04
C ALA A 398 2.36 12.56 -17.27
N LEU A 399 3.34 12.17 -18.11
CA LEU A 399 3.67 12.90 -19.35
C LEU A 399 2.50 12.92 -20.35
N PHE A 400 1.70 11.85 -20.45
CA PHE A 400 0.52 11.84 -21.31
C PHE A 400 -0.52 12.93 -20.95
N TYR A 401 -0.52 13.39 -19.70
CA TYR A 401 -1.41 14.44 -19.19
C TYR A 401 -0.60 15.54 -18.48
N GLU A 402 0.50 15.98 -19.10
CA GLU A 402 1.48 16.93 -18.53
C GLU A 402 0.86 18.23 -17.98
N ARG A 403 -0.24 18.70 -18.60
CA ARG A 403 -0.88 19.97 -18.24
C ARG A 403 -1.64 19.89 -16.91
N GLU A 404 -2.11 18.70 -16.55
CA GLU A 404 -2.97 18.48 -15.39
C GLU A 404 -2.25 17.80 -14.23
N THR A 405 -1.26 16.95 -14.54
CA THR A 405 -0.63 16.04 -13.57
C THR A 405 0.78 16.44 -13.17
N LEU A 406 1.46 17.30 -13.95
CA LEU A 406 2.84 17.72 -13.70
C LEU A 406 2.93 19.22 -13.42
N HIS A 407 3.85 19.55 -12.51
CA HIS A 407 4.24 20.93 -12.23
C HIS A 407 4.93 21.55 -13.48
N PRO A 408 4.71 22.85 -13.79
CA PRO A 408 5.35 23.52 -14.93
C PRO A 408 6.89 23.41 -15.02
N TYR A 409 7.58 23.18 -13.89
CA TYR A 409 9.03 23.02 -13.85
C TYR A 409 9.52 21.66 -14.37
N ALA A 410 8.62 20.68 -14.48
CA ALA A 410 8.92 19.31 -14.92
C ALA A 410 8.40 19.02 -16.35
N ARG A 411 7.81 20.02 -17.01
CA ARG A 411 7.32 19.94 -18.39
C ARG A 411 8.43 20.19 -19.39
#